data_AF-A0A3N8R6P7-F1
#
_entry.id   AF-A0A3N8R6P7-F1
#
_cell.length_a   1.000
_cell.length_b   1.000
_cell.length_c   1.000
_cell.angle_alpha   90.00
_cell.angle_beta   90.00
_cell.angle_gamma   90.00
#
_symmetry.space_group_name_H-M   'P 1'
#
loop_
_entity.id
_entity.type
_entity.pdbx_description
1 polymer ?
#
loop_
_entity_poly.entity_id
_entity_poly.type
_entity_poly.pdbx_seq_one_letter_code
_entity_poly.pdbx_strand_id
1 'polypeptide(L)'
;MMEIVGDIVRPYAEFIVPASYNLQQTLEGLGAKVDIGHDAVIPGAAMYTILEPGIPIWLVVFCVALAMWGVMLLSMIASYCLGLKKGVSIGIGMWILPACLSILGLLPHYRGVPATFHLGSSGAIGTPWGMLPLVLLGLIAGWSLAVILVDLFSLGDRYQSYFDHLWVALAVLTGLFFVADSSNRQNERALSETTENVRLASNYLLAQVKRYDQAFCHNTSLPASSSCRWAADIQGTLVTYAYNEYRFFWTVGPDSATALYAPNVRQPSSESISRLRVELNEINRSLCGAGRQRQGDWCDITPANICNPDEQHRDYMMRPVAISSECIVPMLVHLKSKSEAEHIAAAEADTSQHWRHIYYMAFSVFAGVKIGNTTARLHAVGREPRLMQLLNRLVRMLFAGCTRFARLIVLLMRLVCERIADTAARAVRGFRQRASKKSKEDLPPRT
;
A
#
# COMPACT_ATOMS: atom_id res chain seq x y z
N MET A 1 -8.31 31.24 16.37
CA MET A 1 -8.96 30.04 16.94
C MET A 1 -8.97 28.88 15.94
N MET A 2 -9.36 29.08 14.68
CA MET A 2 -9.29 28.04 13.63
C MET A 2 -7.86 27.54 13.35
N GLU A 3 -6.85 28.42 13.34
CA GLU A 3 -5.45 28.02 13.13
C GLU A 3 -4.93 27.09 14.25
N ILE A 4 -5.19 27.43 15.52
CA ILE A 4 -4.78 26.62 16.68
C ILE A 4 -5.44 25.24 16.67
N VAL A 5 -6.73 25.17 16.30
CA VAL A 5 -7.44 23.88 16.17
C VAL A 5 -6.83 23.06 15.02
N GLY A 6 -6.48 23.72 13.91
CA GLY A 6 -5.74 23.11 12.81
C GLY A 6 -4.41 22.52 13.27
N ASP A 7 -3.60 23.28 14.01
CA ASP A 7 -2.29 22.85 14.50
C ASP A 7 -2.38 21.67 15.48
N ILE A 8 -3.43 21.60 16.30
CA ILE A 8 -3.67 20.47 17.22
C ILE A 8 -4.01 19.20 16.45
N VAL A 9 -4.85 19.29 15.42
CA VAL A 9 -5.34 18.12 14.66
C VAL A 9 -4.30 17.65 13.64
N ARG A 10 -3.51 18.56 13.10
CA ARG A 10 -2.51 18.34 12.05
C ARG A 10 -1.62 17.10 12.25
N PRO A 11 -0.93 16.88 13.39
CA PRO A 11 -0.04 15.71 13.54
C PRO A 11 -0.80 14.38 13.45
N TYR A 12 -2.07 14.35 13.84
CA TYR A 12 -2.91 13.15 13.72
C TYR A 12 -3.41 12.96 12.28
N ALA A 13 -3.76 14.05 11.59
CA ALA A 13 -4.14 13.99 10.18
C ALA A 13 -2.96 13.56 9.29
N GLU A 14 -1.77 14.12 9.52
CA GLU A 14 -0.52 13.73 8.86
C GLU A 14 -0.13 12.26 9.17
N PHE A 15 -0.66 11.68 10.23
CA PHE A 15 -0.48 10.28 10.57
C PHE A 15 -1.52 9.37 9.89
N ILE A 16 -2.81 9.72 9.98
CA ILE A 16 -3.93 8.92 9.48
C ILE A 16 -3.99 8.90 7.95
N VAL A 17 -3.83 10.05 7.29
CA VAL A 17 -4.04 10.16 5.84
C VAL A 17 -3.03 9.31 5.07
N PRO A 18 -1.70 9.44 5.26
CA PRO A 18 -0.72 8.55 4.63
C PRO A 18 -0.97 7.07 4.91
N ALA A 19 -1.28 6.71 6.16
CA ALA A 19 -1.58 5.35 6.56
C ALA A 19 -2.73 4.76 5.75
N SER A 20 -3.77 5.57 5.52
CA SER A 20 -4.98 5.16 4.81
C SER A 20 -4.72 4.91 3.33
N TYR A 21 -3.96 5.80 2.66
CA TYR A 21 -3.54 5.59 1.27
C TYR A 21 -2.73 4.30 1.10
N ASN A 22 -1.79 4.06 2.03
CA ASN A 22 -0.93 2.88 1.98
C ASN A 22 -1.69 1.58 2.26
N LEU A 23 -2.60 1.61 3.24
CA LEU A 23 -3.46 0.48 3.56
C LEU A 23 -4.40 0.18 2.40
N GLN A 24 -5.03 1.20 1.81
CA GLN A 24 -5.91 1.02 0.67
C GLN A 24 -5.18 0.42 -0.53
N GLN A 25 -4.00 0.96 -0.87
CA GLN A 25 -3.18 0.43 -1.97
C GLN A 25 -2.76 -1.03 -1.74
N THR A 26 -2.49 -1.41 -0.48
CA THR A 26 -2.18 -2.81 -0.13
C THR A 26 -3.41 -3.71 -0.25
N LEU A 27 -4.59 -3.24 0.17
CA LEU A 27 -5.84 -3.99 0.06
C LEU A 27 -6.27 -4.17 -1.40
N GLU A 28 -6.20 -3.11 -2.21
CA GLU A 28 -6.47 -3.19 -3.65
C GLU A 28 -5.51 -4.14 -4.36
N GLY A 29 -4.22 -4.10 -4.00
CA GLY A 29 -3.21 -5.02 -4.52
C GLY A 29 -3.46 -6.50 -4.19
N LEU A 30 -4.23 -6.78 -3.13
CA LEU A 30 -4.67 -8.14 -2.75
C LEU A 30 -6.02 -8.54 -3.38
N GLY A 31 -6.59 -7.68 -4.23
CA GLY A 31 -7.87 -7.91 -4.88
C GLY A 31 -9.08 -7.49 -4.05
N ALA A 32 -8.90 -6.87 -2.88
CA ALA A 32 -9.98 -6.21 -2.15
C ALA A 32 -10.31 -4.88 -2.85
N LYS A 33 -11.11 -4.97 -3.91
CA LYS A 33 -11.60 -3.80 -4.64
C LYS A 33 -12.61 -3.06 -3.76
N VAL A 34 -12.24 -1.90 -3.23
CA VAL A 34 -13.22 -0.93 -2.70
C VAL A 34 -13.78 -0.18 -3.91
N ASP A 35 -14.52 -0.89 -4.75
CA ASP A 35 -15.06 -0.37 -6.01
C ASP A 35 -16.45 0.22 -5.76
N ILE A 36 -16.56 1.54 -5.83
CA ILE A 36 -17.84 2.22 -6.02
C ILE A 36 -17.65 3.26 -7.13
N GLY A 37 -17.66 2.79 -8.37
CA GLY A 37 -18.14 3.57 -9.51
C GLY A 37 -17.10 4.14 -10.48
N HIS A 38 -16.00 3.44 -10.77
CA HIS A 38 -15.08 3.85 -11.85
C HIS A 38 -14.96 2.75 -12.93
N ASP A 39 -16.06 2.49 -13.64
CA ASP A 39 -16.16 1.51 -14.75
C ASP A 39 -15.35 1.88 -16.02
N ALA A 40 -14.36 2.79 -15.96
CA ALA A 40 -13.65 3.26 -17.15
C ALA A 40 -12.16 3.60 -16.96
N VAL A 41 -11.49 3.10 -15.91
CA VAL A 41 -10.05 3.35 -15.74
C VAL A 41 -9.25 2.11 -16.15
N ILE A 42 -8.37 2.30 -17.13
CA ILE A 42 -7.45 1.28 -17.63
C ILE A 42 -6.55 0.80 -16.47
N PRO A 43 -6.46 -0.52 -16.21
CA PRO A 43 -5.55 -1.06 -15.20
C PRO A 43 -4.12 -0.56 -15.42
N GLY A 44 -3.49 0.00 -14.38
CA GLY A 44 -2.12 0.54 -14.47
C GLY A 44 -2.01 2.04 -14.73
N ALA A 45 -3.13 2.77 -14.89
CA ALA A 45 -3.10 4.23 -14.93
C ALA A 45 -2.61 4.81 -13.58
N ALA A 46 -1.53 5.58 -13.62
CA ALA A 46 -1.08 6.37 -12.48
C ALA A 46 -1.94 7.63 -12.37
N MET A 47 -2.70 7.80 -11.29
CA MET A 47 -3.33 9.07 -10.98
C MET A 47 -2.38 9.90 -10.12
N TYR A 48 -2.18 11.16 -10.50
CA TYR A 48 -1.55 12.15 -9.64
C TYR A 48 -2.50 12.42 -8.49
N THR A 49 -2.06 12.14 -7.27
CA THR A 49 -2.76 12.50 -6.03
C THR A 49 -2.60 14.00 -5.78
N ILE A 50 -3.18 14.81 -6.67
CA ILE A 50 -3.66 16.13 -6.28
C ILE A 50 -4.80 15.84 -5.29
N LEU A 51 -4.91 16.65 -4.23
CA LEU A 51 -5.69 16.43 -3.01
C LEU A 51 -7.22 16.25 -3.17
N GLU A 52 -7.73 15.81 -4.31
CA GLU A 52 -9.11 15.38 -4.55
C GLU A 52 -9.18 13.86 -4.69
N PRO A 53 -9.11 13.10 -3.58
CA PRO A 53 -9.49 11.72 -3.64
C PRO A 53 -11.00 11.63 -3.88
N GLY A 54 -11.39 10.75 -4.79
CA GLY A 54 -12.76 10.30 -4.88
C GLY A 54 -13.28 9.83 -3.52
N ILE A 55 -14.59 9.76 -3.41
CA ILE A 55 -15.38 9.30 -2.27
C ILE A 55 -14.85 8.00 -1.58
N PRO A 56 -14.15 7.02 -2.22
CA PRO A 56 -13.80 5.75 -1.54
C PRO A 56 -12.72 5.80 -0.43
N ILE A 57 -11.76 6.74 -0.42
CA ILE A 57 -10.67 6.70 0.60
C ILE A 57 -11.16 7.06 2.01
N TRP A 58 -12.24 7.82 2.12
CA TRP A 58 -12.76 8.31 3.39
C TRP A 58 -13.20 7.17 4.31
N LEU A 59 -13.64 6.03 3.75
CA LEU A 59 -13.95 4.84 4.53
C LEU A 59 -12.70 4.29 5.20
N VAL A 60 -11.59 4.17 4.47
CA VAL A 60 -10.31 3.67 5.01
C VAL A 60 -9.75 4.67 6.03
N VAL A 61 -9.82 5.96 5.73
CA VAL A 61 -9.46 7.04 6.68
C VAL A 61 -10.26 6.94 7.96
N PHE A 62 -11.58 6.74 7.87
CA PHE A 62 -12.45 6.56 9.03
C PHE A 62 -12.07 5.30 9.83
N CYS A 63 -11.82 4.17 9.16
CA CYS A 63 -11.38 2.94 9.82
C CYS A 63 -10.03 3.10 10.53
N VAL A 64 -9.04 3.74 9.90
CA VAL A 64 -7.72 4.01 10.51
C VAL A 64 -7.85 4.98 11.67
N ALA A 65 -8.68 6.02 11.56
CA ALA A 65 -8.97 6.95 12.66
C ALA A 65 -9.63 6.24 13.85
N LEU A 66 -10.60 5.35 13.58
CA LEU A 66 -11.25 4.54 14.61
C LEU A 66 -10.26 3.58 15.28
N ALA A 67 -9.38 2.95 14.50
CA ALA A 67 -8.31 2.09 15.02
C ALA A 67 -7.34 2.88 15.91
N MET A 68 -6.92 4.07 15.48
CA MET A 68 -6.07 4.96 16.28
C MET A 68 -6.72 5.34 17.60
N TRP A 69 -8.03 5.67 17.59
CA TRP A 69 -8.78 5.96 18.80
C TRP A 69 -8.86 4.74 19.74
N GLY A 70 -9.11 3.55 19.19
CA GLY A 70 -9.07 2.30 19.94
C GLY A 70 -7.70 2.02 20.57
N VAL A 71 -6.61 2.22 19.82
CA VAL A 71 -5.23 2.07 20.32
C VAL A 71 -4.92 3.09 21.41
N MET A 72 -5.38 4.34 21.27
CA MET A 72 -5.27 5.34 22.33
C MET A 72 -5.94 4.85 23.62
N LEU A 73 -7.17 4.37 23.55
CA LEU A 73 -7.89 3.83 24.72
C LEU A 73 -7.17 2.62 25.34
N LEU A 74 -6.72 1.67 24.53
CA LEU A 74 -5.95 0.51 24.99
C LEU A 74 -4.66 0.94 25.69
N SER A 75 -3.93 1.90 25.13
CA SER A 75 -2.70 2.41 25.74
C SER A 75 -2.94 3.13 27.06
N MET A 76 -4.09 3.79 27.25
CA MET A 76 -4.48 4.37 28.54
C MET A 76 -4.73 3.29 29.59
N ILE A 77 -5.42 2.20 29.21
CA ILE A 77 -5.69 1.07 30.11
C ILE A 77 -4.37 0.38 30.48
N ALA A 78 -3.48 0.15 29.51
CA ALA A 78 -2.15 -0.42 29.75
C ALA A 78 -1.32 0.48 30.71
N SER A 79 -1.34 1.79 30.49
CA SER A 79 -0.67 2.77 31.36
C SER A 79 -1.23 2.76 32.79
N TYR A 80 -2.54 2.57 32.95
CA TYR A 80 -3.17 2.37 34.26
C TYR A 80 -2.66 1.08 34.93
N CYS A 81 -2.51 -0.01 34.19
CA CYS A 81 -1.96 -1.26 34.73
C CYS A 81 -0.53 -1.08 35.22
N LEU A 82 0.29 -0.28 34.53
CA LEU A 82 1.68 -0.02 34.92
C LEU A 82 1.82 0.86 36.17
N GLY A 83 1.07 1.97 36.26
CA GLY A 83 1.31 3.02 37.25
C GLY A 83 0.06 3.66 37.86
N LEU A 84 -1.11 3.03 37.74
CA LEU A 84 -2.41 3.57 38.18
C LEU A 84 -2.66 4.98 37.61
N LYS A 85 -3.10 5.92 38.45
CA LYS A 85 -3.37 7.31 38.04
C LYS A 85 -2.14 8.01 37.45
N LYS A 86 -0.95 7.78 38.03
CA LYS A 86 0.30 8.39 37.55
C LYS A 86 0.65 7.88 36.15
N GLY A 87 0.46 6.58 35.92
CA GLY A 87 0.65 5.97 34.60
C GLY A 87 -0.30 6.57 33.55
N VAL A 88 -1.59 6.73 33.88
CA VAL A 88 -2.57 7.38 32.98
C VAL A 88 -2.18 8.83 32.68
N SER A 89 -1.71 9.60 33.67
CA SER A 89 -1.24 10.97 33.43
C SER A 89 -0.07 11.03 32.44
N ILE A 90 0.90 10.12 32.56
CA ILE A 90 2.02 10.02 31.61
C ILE A 90 1.49 9.63 30.22
N GLY A 91 0.60 8.63 30.14
CA GLY A 91 -0.01 8.21 28.89
C GLY A 91 -0.74 9.35 28.18
N ILE A 92 -1.57 10.11 28.88
CA ILE A 92 -2.25 11.29 28.34
C ILE A 92 -1.22 12.30 27.83
N GLY A 93 -0.15 12.55 28.59
CA GLY A 93 0.94 13.42 28.18
C GLY A 93 1.59 12.98 26.88
N MET A 94 1.83 11.67 26.69
CA MET A 94 2.42 11.13 25.46
C MET A 94 1.54 11.32 24.23
N TRP A 95 0.22 11.17 24.37
CA TRP A 95 -0.70 11.42 23.25
C TRP A 95 -0.87 12.91 22.97
N ILE A 96 -0.85 13.79 23.97
CA ILE A 96 -0.95 15.24 23.76
C ILE A 96 0.35 15.83 23.16
N LEU A 97 1.49 15.19 23.41
CA LEU A 97 2.81 15.70 23.02
C LEU A 97 2.94 16.07 21.52
N PRO A 98 2.51 15.25 20.54
CA PRO A 98 2.53 15.64 19.12
C PRO A 98 1.75 16.93 18.84
N ALA A 99 0.59 17.13 19.48
CA ALA A 99 -0.19 18.36 19.33
C ALA A 99 0.56 19.57 19.92
N CYS A 100 1.18 19.41 21.10
CA CYS A 100 2.00 20.48 21.68
C CYS A 100 3.20 20.83 20.79
N LEU A 101 3.90 19.84 20.24
CA LEU A 101 5.04 20.06 19.34
C LEU A 101 4.62 20.73 18.03
N SER A 102 3.42 20.41 17.53
CA SER A 102 2.83 21.04 16.34
C SER A 102 2.54 22.52 16.56
N ILE A 103 1.90 22.89 17.68
CA ILE A 103 1.65 24.30 18.06
C ILE A 103 2.98 25.07 18.20
N LEU A 104 4.02 24.44 18.75
CA LEU A 104 5.35 25.04 18.88
C LEU A 104 6.11 25.15 17.54
N GLY A 105 5.56 24.63 16.44
CA GLY A 105 6.23 24.61 15.13
C GLY A 105 7.47 23.72 15.08
N LEU A 106 7.67 22.85 16.08
CA LEU A 106 8.82 21.95 16.18
C LEU A 106 8.66 20.67 15.36
N LEU A 107 7.44 20.38 14.90
CA LEU A 107 7.16 19.18 14.13
C LEU A 107 7.41 19.44 12.62
N PRO A 108 8.36 18.73 11.98
CA PRO A 108 8.60 18.87 10.55
C PRO A 108 7.38 18.39 9.77
N HIS A 109 7.16 18.98 8.58
CA HIS A 109 6.09 18.54 7.68
C HIS A 109 6.32 17.09 7.25
N TYR A 110 5.38 16.22 7.57
CA TYR A 110 5.45 14.81 7.21
C TYR A 110 4.71 14.56 5.89
N ARG A 111 5.45 14.13 4.86
CA ARG A 111 4.88 13.77 3.55
C ARG A 111 4.96 12.25 3.33
N GLY A 112 3.99 11.53 3.90
CA GLY A 112 3.85 10.08 3.72
C GLY A 112 2.88 9.65 2.62
N VAL A 113 2.14 10.59 2.02
CA VAL A 113 1.20 10.28 0.92
C VAL A 113 2.02 9.92 -0.32
N PRO A 114 1.72 8.80 -1.01
CA PRO A 114 2.39 8.46 -2.26
C PRO A 114 2.19 9.56 -3.31
N ALA A 115 3.21 9.84 -4.11
CA ALA A 115 3.14 10.86 -5.17
C ALA A 115 2.26 10.42 -6.35
N THR A 116 2.17 9.11 -6.57
CA THR A 116 1.31 8.48 -7.57
C THR A 116 0.51 7.37 -6.91
N PHE A 117 -0.80 7.37 -7.13
CA PHE A 117 -1.66 6.28 -6.74
C PHE A 117 -1.99 5.46 -7.98
N HIS A 118 -1.62 4.18 -7.97
CA HIS A 118 -1.81 3.30 -9.12
C HIS A 118 -3.05 2.44 -8.87
N LEU A 119 -4.10 2.69 -9.64
CA LEU A 119 -5.35 1.93 -9.55
C LEU A 119 -5.19 0.56 -10.20
N GLY A 120 -5.55 -0.49 -9.45
CA GLY A 120 -5.59 -1.86 -9.96
C GLY A 120 -4.24 -2.41 -10.43
N SER A 121 -3.12 -1.79 -10.06
CA SER A 121 -1.78 -2.28 -10.39
C SER A 121 -1.23 -3.11 -9.23
N SER A 122 -0.72 -4.31 -9.54
CA SER A 122 -0.18 -5.29 -8.59
C SER A 122 1.18 -4.95 -7.97
N GLY A 123 1.85 -3.87 -8.40
CA GLY A 123 3.26 -3.64 -8.07
C GLY A 123 3.58 -2.30 -7.40
N ALA A 124 2.60 -1.41 -7.28
CA ALA A 124 2.83 -0.17 -6.56
C ALA A 124 2.50 -0.38 -5.09
N ILE A 125 3.53 -0.40 -4.26
CA ILE A 125 3.38 -0.33 -2.82
C ILE A 125 3.46 1.13 -2.43
N GLY A 126 2.61 1.55 -1.47
CA GLY A 126 2.68 2.90 -0.95
C GLY A 126 4.06 3.22 -0.36
N THR A 127 4.25 4.44 0.11
CA THR A 127 5.58 4.88 0.55
C THR A 127 6.00 4.20 1.88
N PRO A 128 7.30 3.87 2.07
CA PRO A 128 7.80 3.37 3.35
C PRO A 128 7.43 4.28 4.52
N TRP A 129 7.42 5.59 4.28
CA TRP A 129 6.95 6.58 5.24
C TRP A 129 5.47 6.36 5.54
N GLY A 130 4.57 6.33 4.56
CA GLY A 130 3.15 6.12 4.83
C GLY A 130 2.80 4.78 5.51
N MET A 131 3.67 3.76 5.43
CA MET A 131 3.56 2.50 6.20
C MET A 131 3.98 2.63 7.67
N LEU A 132 4.92 3.52 8.00
CA LEU A 132 5.43 3.70 9.36
C LEU A 132 4.30 3.96 10.39
N PRO A 133 3.31 4.83 10.12
CA PRO A 133 2.13 4.99 10.99
C PRO A 133 1.38 3.68 11.31
N LEU A 134 1.18 2.81 10.32
CA LEU A 134 0.48 1.53 10.51
C LEU A 134 1.28 0.59 11.40
N VAL A 135 2.59 0.50 11.17
CA VAL A 135 3.52 -0.29 11.98
C VAL A 135 3.57 0.24 13.42
N LEU A 136 3.59 1.56 13.61
CA LEU A 136 3.56 2.17 14.95
C LEU A 136 2.24 1.91 15.67
N LEU A 137 1.09 2.00 14.98
CA LEU A 137 -0.20 1.63 15.56
C LEU A 137 -0.23 0.17 15.99
N GLY A 138 0.25 -0.74 15.14
CA GLY A 138 0.35 -2.16 15.46
C GLY A 138 1.25 -2.41 16.67
N LEU A 139 2.41 -1.77 16.71
CA LEU A 139 3.35 -1.85 17.84
C LEU A 139 2.72 -1.39 19.16
N ILE A 140 2.07 -0.22 19.17
CA ILE A 140 1.41 0.33 20.38
C ILE A 140 0.23 -0.55 20.78
N ALA A 141 -0.55 -1.06 19.82
CA ALA A 141 -1.65 -1.97 20.07
C ALA A 141 -1.16 -3.27 20.74
N GLY A 142 -0.14 -3.91 20.17
CA GLY A 142 0.46 -5.13 20.70
C GLY A 142 1.08 -4.93 22.07
N TRP A 143 1.79 -3.82 22.27
CA TRP A 143 2.34 -3.44 23.59
C TRP A 143 1.24 -3.29 24.63
N SER A 144 0.18 -2.55 24.29
CA SER A 144 -0.95 -2.30 25.19
C SER A 144 -1.65 -3.60 25.56
N LEU A 145 -1.90 -4.46 24.57
CA LEU A 145 -2.55 -5.75 24.76
C LEU A 145 -1.74 -6.67 25.68
N ALA A 146 -0.42 -6.77 25.48
CA ALA A 146 0.44 -7.60 26.31
C ALA A 146 0.44 -7.15 27.78
N VAL A 147 0.58 -5.85 28.04
CA VAL A 147 0.54 -5.32 29.41
C VAL A 147 -0.80 -5.62 30.09
N ILE A 148 -1.92 -5.44 29.37
CA ILE A 148 -3.26 -5.71 29.87
C ILE A 148 -3.45 -7.21 30.15
N LEU A 149 -3.01 -8.08 29.23
CA LEU A 149 -3.12 -9.53 29.39
C LEU A 149 -2.30 -10.04 30.58
N VAL A 150 -1.09 -9.53 30.77
CA VAL A 150 -0.25 -9.88 31.92
C VAL A 150 -0.89 -9.43 33.23
N ASP A 151 -1.49 -8.23 33.29
CA ASP A 151 -2.20 -7.77 34.48
C ASP A 151 -3.47 -8.59 34.77
N LEU A 152 -4.25 -8.90 33.73
CA LEU A 152 -5.54 -9.58 33.88
C LEU A 152 -5.40 -11.06 34.24
N PHE A 153 -4.47 -11.76 33.60
CA PHE A 153 -4.29 -13.21 33.76
C PHE A 153 -3.11 -13.57 34.66
N SER A 154 -2.36 -12.59 35.17
CA SER A 154 -1.15 -12.81 35.99
C SER A 154 -0.16 -13.77 35.29
N LEU A 155 0.07 -13.53 33.99
CA LEU A 155 0.89 -14.39 33.14
C LEU A 155 2.34 -14.40 33.64
N GLY A 156 2.78 -15.57 34.14
CA GLY A 156 4.13 -15.77 34.66
C GLY A 156 5.19 -16.01 33.58
N ASP A 157 6.41 -16.30 34.03
CA ASP A 157 7.60 -16.44 33.16
C ASP A 157 7.46 -17.54 32.08
N ARG A 158 6.65 -18.59 32.32
CA ARG A 158 6.42 -19.66 31.33
C ARG A 158 5.74 -19.16 30.05
N TYR A 159 4.74 -18.27 30.17
CA TYR A 159 4.07 -17.67 29.02
C TYR A 159 5.07 -16.88 28.16
N GLN A 160 5.95 -16.13 28.82
CA GLN A 160 6.99 -15.34 28.14
C GLN A 160 7.97 -16.26 27.40
N SER A 161 8.38 -17.38 28.01
CA SER A 161 9.24 -18.37 27.36
C SER A 161 8.58 -19.00 26.12
N TYR A 162 7.28 -19.29 26.16
CA TYR A 162 6.56 -19.81 24.98
C TYR A 162 6.45 -18.75 23.88
N PHE A 163 6.18 -17.51 24.25
CA PHE A 163 6.15 -16.40 23.31
C PHE A 163 7.52 -16.17 22.66
N ASP A 164 8.62 -16.40 23.38
CA ASP A 164 9.97 -16.25 22.85
C ASP A 164 10.27 -17.24 21.72
N HIS A 165 9.77 -18.48 21.80
CA HIS A 165 9.86 -19.42 20.68
C HIS A 165 9.11 -18.93 19.44
N LEU A 166 7.89 -18.41 19.63
CA LEU A 166 7.10 -17.83 18.54
C LEU A 166 7.79 -16.60 17.94
N TRP A 167 8.36 -15.74 18.78
CA TRP A 167 9.09 -14.54 18.37
C TRP A 167 10.32 -14.89 17.51
N VAL A 168 11.10 -15.89 17.91
CA VAL A 168 12.24 -16.37 17.12
C VAL A 168 11.79 -16.93 15.77
N ALA A 169 10.72 -17.72 15.74
CA ALA A 169 10.17 -18.24 14.49
C ALA A 169 9.72 -17.11 13.53
N LEU A 170 9.05 -16.08 14.06
CA LEU A 170 8.67 -14.89 13.30
C LEU A 170 9.91 -14.12 12.81
N ALA A 171 10.95 -13.96 13.63
CA ALA A 171 12.19 -13.29 13.23
C ALA A 171 12.89 -14.02 12.06
N VAL A 172 12.92 -15.35 12.08
CA VAL A 172 13.46 -16.16 10.97
C VAL A 172 12.64 -15.96 9.70
N LEU A 173 11.31 -15.94 9.81
CA LEU A 173 10.41 -15.70 8.68
C LEU A 173 10.60 -14.29 8.07
N THR A 174 10.75 -13.26 8.90
CA THR A 174 11.15 -11.91 8.47
C THR A 174 12.46 -11.92 7.69
N GLY A 175 13.45 -12.70 8.14
CA GLY A 175 14.71 -12.87 7.41
C GLY A 175 14.54 -13.51 6.03
N LEU A 176 13.68 -14.52 5.91
CA LEU A 176 13.35 -15.15 4.63
C LEU A 176 12.64 -14.16 3.68
N PHE A 177 11.70 -13.35 4.19
CA PHE A 177 11.05 -12.33 3.39
C PHE A 177 12.00 -11.24 2.92
N PHE A 178 12.97 -10.84 3.73
CA PHE A 178 14.02 -9.90 3.30
C PHE A 178 14.84 -10.47 2.12
N VAL A 179 15.22 -11.75 2.16
CA VAL A 179 15.94 -12.40 1.05
C VAL A 179 15.06 -12.46 -0.20
N ALA A 180 13.78 -12.83 -0.06
CA ALA A 180 12.83 -12.84 -1.16
C ALA A 180 12.63 -11.44 -1.78
N ASP A 181 12.50 -10.39 -0.95
CA ASP A 181 12.40 -9.00 -1.40
C ASP A 181 13.67 -8.57 -2.15
N SER A 182 14.86 -9.00 -1.69
CA SER A 182 16.12 -8.73 -2.39
C SER A 182 16.16 -9.39 -3.77
N SER A 183 15.70 -10.64 -3.88
CA SER A 183 15.62 -11.37 -5.16
C SER A 183 14.62 -10.70 -6.10
N ASN A 184 13.46 -10.27 -5.60
CA ASN A 184 12.43 -9.63 -6.41
C ASN A 184 12.90 -8.29 -7.00
N ARG A 185 13.61 -7.47 -6.20
CA ARG A 185 14.23 -6.23 -6.70
C ARG A 185 15.26 -6.48 -7.80
N GLN A 186 15.92 -7.64 -7.78
CA GLN A 186 16.86 -8.01 -8.85
C GLN A 186 16.11 -8.29 -10.15
N ASN A 187 14.96 -8.98 -10.09
CA ASN A 187 14.11 -9.23 -11.26
C ASN A 187 13.56 -7.93 -11.87
N GLU A 188 13.10 -6.99 -11.04
CA GLU A 188 12.65 -5.67 -11.50
C GLU A 188 13.77 -4.89 -12.20
N ARG A 189 14.98 -4.91 -11.63
CA ARG A 189 16.16 -4.27 -12.24
C ARG A 189 16.51 -4.92 -13.57
N ALA A 190 16.46 -6.25 -13.65
CA ALA A 190 16.73 -6.97 -14.88
C ALA A 190 15.72 -6.59 -15.99
N LEU A 191 14.43 -6.50 -15.66
CA LEU A 191 13.39 -6.03 -16.60
C LEU A 191 13.62 -4.58 -17.06
N SER A 192 14.01 -3.70 -16.15
CA SER A 192 14.36 -2.31 -16.47
C SER A 192 15.57 -2.24 -17.41
N GLU A 193 16.61 -3.02 -17.14
CA GLU A 193 17.83 -3.09 -17.96
C GLU A 193 17.53 -3.68 -19.36
N THR A 194 16.75 -4.76 -19.43
CA THR A 194 16.29 -5.34 -20.70
C THR A 194 15.53 -4.30 -21.52
N THR A 195 14.65 -3.52 -20.90
CA THR A 195 13.93 -2.43 -21.59
C THR A 195 14.88 -1.34 -22.08
N GLU A 196 15.82 -0.91 -21.24
CA GLU A 196 16.80 0.09 -21.62
C GLU A 196 17.61 -0.38 -22.84
N ASN A 197 18.03 -1.64 -22.84
CA ASN A 197 18.71 -2.25 -23.98
C ASN A 197 17.82 -2.31 -25.23
N VAL A 198 16.51 -2.57 -25.12
CA VAL A 198 15.57 -2.48 -26.24
C VAL A 198 15.53 -1.08 -26.83
N ARG A 199 15.44 -0.05 -25.97
CA ARG A 199 15.39 1.35 -26.41
C ARG A 199 16.70 1.77 -27.07
N LEU A 200 17.82 1.41 -26.48
CA LEU A 200 19.16 1.66 -27.03
C LEU A 200 19.33 0.97 -28.38
N ALA A 201 19.01 -0.33 -28.46
CA ALA A 201 19.09 -1.11 -29.69
C ALA A 201 18.21 -0.54 -30.81
N SER A 202 16.96 -0.21 -30.49
CA SER A 202 15.99 0.33 -31.45
C SER A 202 16.40 1.72 -31.95
N ASN A 203 16.81 2.63 -31.05
CA ASN A 203 17.28 3.96 -31.42
C ASN A 203 18.58 3.91 -32.23
N TYR A 204 19.50 3.03 -31.86
CA TYR A 204 20.78 2.88 -32.56
C TYR A 204 20.55 2.42 -34.01
N LEU A 205 19.75 1.36 -34.22
CA LEU A 205 19.42 0.90 -35.57
C LEU A 205 18.60 1.94 -36.33
N LEU A 206 17.65 2.63 -35.68
CA LEU A 206 16.85 3.68 -36.30
C LEU A 206 17.72 4.83 -36.83
N ALA A 207 18.73 5.25 -36.08
CA ALA A 207 19.65 6.30 -36.50
C ALA A 207 20.46 5.88 -37.75
N GLN A 208 20.95 4.64 -37.77
CA GLN A 208 21.67 4.07 -38.92
C GLN A 208 20.77 3.95 -40.16
N VAL A 209 19.57 3.43 -39.99
CA VAL A 209 18.59 3.27 -41.06
C VAL A 209 18.18 4.62 -41.65
N LYS A 210 17.90 5.64 -40.81
CA LYS A 210 17.58 6.99 -41.28
C LYS A 210 18.72 7.62 -42.07
N ARG A 211 19.96 7.47 -41.60
CA ARG A 211 21.15 7.96 -42.30
C ARG A 211 21.29 7.30 -43.66
N TYR A 212 21.11 5.97 -43.71
CA TYR A 212 21.14 5.19 -44.95
C TYR A 212 20.05 5.63 -45.93
N ASP A 213 18.81 5.72 -45.48
CA ASP A 213 17.67 6.13 -46.31
C ASP A 213 17.86 7.53 -46.90
N GLN A 214 18.22 8.51 -46.06
CA GLN A 214 18.38 9.92 -46.47
C GLN A 214 19.56 10.15 -47.41
N ALA A 215 20.72 9.57 -47.11
CA ALA A 215 21.94 9.90 -47.85
C ALA A 215 22.29 8.90 -48.95
N PHE A 216 21.83 7.65 -48.88
CA PHE A 216 22.10 6.62 -49.90
C PHE A 216 20.88 6.35 -50.80
N CYS A 217 19.68 6.17 -50.24
CA CYS A 217 18.51 5.77 -51.03
C CYS A 217 17.90 6.90 -51.86
N HIS A 218 17.89 8.13 -51.35
CA HIS A 218 17.36 9.28 -52.09
C HIS A 218 18.34 9.88 -53.13
N ASN A 219 19.65 9.71 -52.95
CA ASN A 219 20.67 10.34 -53.80
C ASN A 219 21.19 9.44 -54.93
N THR A 220 20.95 8.14 -54.84
CA THR A 220 21.41 7.17 -55.84
C THR A 220 20.24 6.78 -56.74
N SER A 221 20.48 6.57 -58.04
CA SER A 221 19.49 6.12 -59.03
C SER A 221 18.97 4.68 -58.82
N LEU A 222 19.07 4.16 -57.59
CA LEU A 222 18.65 2.82 -57.15
C LEU A 222 17.45 2.83 -56.17
N PRO A 223 16.41 3.68 -56.31
CA PRO A 223 15.29 3.75 -55.37
C PRO A 223 14.42 2.47 -55.31
N ALA A 224 14.74 1.44 -56.11
CA ALA A 224 14.02 0.16 -56.19
C ALA A 224 14.73 -1.02 -55.48
N SER A 225 15.90 -0.81 -54.84
CA SER A 225 16.60 -1.90 -54.12
C SER A 225 15.76 -2.45 -52.96
N SER A 226 16.01 -3.71 -52.56
CA SER A 226 15.27 -4.30 -51.44
C SER A 226 15.67 -3.65 -50.11
N SER A 227 16.94 -3.29 -49.96
CA SER A 227 17.49 -2.55 -48.82
C SER A 227 16.88 -1.16 -48.61
N CYS A 228 16.63 -0.38 -49.66
CA CYS A 228 16.01 0.95 -49.53
C CYS A 228 14.53 0.87 -49.14
N ARG A 229 13.78 -0.09 -49.71
CA ARG A 229 12.39 -0.33 -49.27
C ARG A 229 12.31 -0.77 -47.82
N TRP A 230 13.17 -1.71 -47.42
CA TRP A 230 13.28 -2.12 -46.02
C TRP A 230 13.62 -0.96 -45.10
N ALA A 231 14.58 -0.11 -45.48
CA ALA A 231 14.98 1.05 -44.69
C ALA A 231 13.84 2.05 -44.48
N ALA A 232 12.96 2.27 -45.46
CA ALA A 232 11.76 3.08 -45.28
C ALA A 232 10.73 2.39 -44.38
N ASP A 233 10.49 1.10 -44.60
CA ASP A 233 9.45 0.32 -43.91
C ASP A 233 9.73 0.11 -42.42
N ILE A 234 10.99 -0.16 -42.04
CA ILE A 234 11.37 -0.55 -40.68
C ILE A 234 11.39 0.60 -39.67
N GLN A 235 11.46 1.85 -40.14
CA GLN A 235 11.57 3.03 -39.27
C GLN A 235 10.38 3.15 -38.32
N GLY A 236 9.16 2.90 -38.80
CA GLY A 236 7.95 2.97 -37.97
C GLY A 236 7.99 1.97 -36.82
N THR A 237 8.34 0.72 -37.11
CA THR A 237 8.50 -0.35 -36.11
C THR A 237 9.56 -0.02 -35.07
N LEU A 238 10.73 0.50 -35.49
CA LEU A 238 11.80 0.87 -34.56
C LEU A 238 11.45 2.07 -33.69
N VAL A 239 10.69 3.04 -34.21
CA VAL A 239 10.12 4.14 -33.42
C VAL A 239 9.16 3.58 -32.36
N THR A 240 8.27 2.65 -32.73
CA THR A 240 7.38 2.00 -31.76
C THR A 240 8.16 1.32 -30.64
N TYR A 241 9.24 0.60 -30.96
CA TYR A 241 10.06 -0.08 -29.94
C TYR A 241 10.88 0.89 -29.08
N ALA A 242 11.36 1.99 -29.65
CA ALA A 242 12.12 2.99 -28.93
C ALA A 242 11.29 3.79 -27.92
N TYR A 243 10.01 4.07 -28.23
CA TYR A 243 9.17 4.97 -27.44
C TYR A 243 8.08 4.29 -26.62
N ASN A 244 7.79 3.01 -26.85
CA ASN A 244 6.81 2.29 -26.03
C ASN A 244 7.25 2.21 -24.56
N GLU A 245 6.25 2.15 -23.67
CA GLU A 245 6.48 1.93 -22.25
C GLU A 245 7.08 0.55 -21.97
N TYR A 246 7.93 0.51 -20.95
CA TYR A 246 8.76 -0.63 -20.56
C TYR A 246 7.98 -1.95 -20.34
N ARG A 247 6.69 -1.86 -20.00
CA ARG A 247 5.85 -3.02 -19.69
C ARG A 247 5.26 -3.73 -20.90
N PHE A 248 5.39 -3.19 -22.11
CA PHE A 248 4.69 -3.74 -23.29
C PHE A 248 5.62 -4.34 -24.34
N PHE A 249 6.95 -4.30 -24.18
CA PHE A 249 7.82 -4.84 -25.22
C PHE A 249 7.60 -6.34 -25.46
N TRP A 250 7.32 -7.11 -24.42
CA TRP A 250 6.99 -8.54 -24.56
C TRP A 250 5.73 -8.79 -25.40
N THR A 251 4.75 -7.87 -25.44
CA THR A 251 3.55 -8.02 -26.30
C THR A 251 3.78 -7.52 -27.72
N VAL A 252 4.47 -6.40 -27.88
CA VAL A 252 4.59 -5.70 -29.18
C VAL A 252 5.88 -5.98 -29.93
N GLY A 253 6.88 -6.56 -29.27
CA GLY A 253 8.19 -6.87 -29.83
C GLY A 253 8.12 -7.92 -30.95
N PRO A 254 9.24 -8.16 -31.66
CA PRO A 254 9.28 -9.08 -32.79
C PRO A 254 9.33 -10.54 -32.34
N ASP A 255 8.42 -11.39 -32.85
CA ASP A 255 8.45 -12.85 -32.60
C ASP A 255 9.62 -13.55 -33.30
N SER A 256 10.13 -12.95 -34.38
CA SER A 256 11.21 -13.53 -35.19
C SER A 256 11.98 -12.45 -35.92
N ALA A 257 13.20 -12.77 -36.34
CA ALA A 257 14.02 -11.87 -37.17
C ALA A 257 13.31 -11.51 -38.48
N THR A 258 12.52 -12.44 -39.02
CA THR A 258 11.69 -12.25 -40.21
C THR A 258 10.73 -11.06 -40.08
N ALA A 259 10.14 -10.85 -38.90
CA ALA A 259 9.23 -9.74 -38.65
C ALA A 259 9.93 -8.37 -38.75
N LEU A 260 11.24 -8.31 -38.48
CA LEU A 260 12.05 -7.10 -38.60
C LEU A 260 12.65 -6.90 -39.99
N TYR A 261 12.88 -7.98 -40.74
CA TYR A 261 13.36 -7.88 -42.12
C TYR A 261 12.23 -7.64 -43.14
N ALA A 262 10.97 -7.89 -42.77
CA ALA A 262 9.82 -7.67 -43.64
C ALA A 262 8.57 -7.22 -42.86
N PRO A 263 8.60 -6.03 -42.23
CA PRO A 263 7.54 -5.58 -41.30
C PRO A 263 6.15 -5.41 -41.94
N ASN A 264 6.09 -5.11 -43.24
CA ASN A 264 4.84 -4.86 -43.97
C ASN A 264 4.36 -6.06 -44.81
N VAL A 265 4.99 -7.23 -44.71
CA VAL A 265 4.69 -8.40 -45.53
C VAL A 265 4.13 -9.53 -44.67
N ARG A 266 2.87 -9.95 -44.93
CA ARG A 266 2.20 -11.01 -44.14
C ARG A 266 2.89 -12.37 -44.22
N GLN A 267 3.54 -12.69 -45.35
CA GLN A 267 4.28 -13.93 -45.57
C GLN A 267 5.50 -13.65 -46.47
N PRO A 268 6.61 -13.20 -45.89
CA PRO A 268 7.82 -12.94 -46.67
C PRO A 268 8.45 -14.26 -47.12
N SER A 269 8.92 -14.31 -48.37
CA SER A 269 9.70 -15.46 -48.84
C SER A 269 11.09 -15.46 -48.19
N SER A 270 11.60 -16.64 -47.84
CA SER A 270 12.96 -16.77 -47.30
C SER A 270 14.02 -16.23 -48.27
N GLU A 271 13.76 -16.34 -49.58
CA GLU A 271 14.61 -15.80 -50.64
C GLU A 271 14.68 -14.27 -50.61
N SER A 272 13.58 -13.56 -50.36
CA SER A 272 13.59 -12.09 -50.33
C SER A 272 14.35 -11.55 -49.13
N ILE A 273 14.21 -12.20 -47.96
CA ILE A 273 14.96 -11.86 -46.75
C ILE A 273 16.46 -12.14 -46.95
N SER A 274 16.81 -13.29 -47.54
CA SER A 274 18.20 -13.62 -47.84
C SER A 274 18.83 -12.59 -48.78
N ARG A 275 18.11 -12.20 -49.84
CA ARG A 275 18.55 -11.17 -50.78
C ARG A 275 18.79 -9.81 -50.09
N LEU A 276 17.87 -9.40 -49.22
CA LEU A 276 18.01 -8.19 -48.41
C LEU A 276 19.26 -8.25 -47.52
N ARG A 277 19.47 -9.35 -46.79
CA ARG A 277 20.64 -9.51 -45.90
C ARG A 277 21.95 -9.48 -46.69
N VAL A 278 21.98 -10.07 -47.88
CA VAL A 278 23.13 -10.01 -48.80
C VAL A 278 23.39 -8.57 -49.24
N GLU A 279 22.36 -7.83 -49.70
CA GLU A 279 22.50 -6.42 -50.08
C GLU A 279 23.06 -5.58 -48.91
N LEU A 280 22.52 -5.73 -47.70
CA LEU A 280 22.99 -5.01 -46.50
C LEU A 280 24.45 -5.36 -46.16
N ASN A 281 24.86 -6.61 -46.33
CA ASN A 281 26.25 -7.03 -46.12
C ASN A 281 27.19 -6.43 -47.17
N GLU A 282 26.79 -6.41 -48.44
CA GLU A 282 27.55 -5.78 -49.52
C GLU A 282 27.74 -4.28 -49.29
N ILE A 283 26.69 -3.60 -48.82
CA ILE A 283 26.75 -2.19 -48.42
C ILE A 283 27.73 -2.01 -47.26
N ASN A 284 27.61 -2.80 -46.20
CA ASN A 284 28.54 -2.76 -45.06
C ASN A 284 29.99 -3.00 -45.48
N ARG A 285 30.24 -3.91 -46.42
CA ARG A 285 31.59 -4.16 -46.97
C ARG A 285 32.10 -3.00 -47.82
N SER A 286 31.24 -2.39 -48.64
CA SER A 286 31.64 -1.29 -49.51
C SER A 286 31.93 0.00 -48.71
N LEU A 287 31.11 0.30 -47.70
CA LEU A 287 31.28 1.50 -46.85
C LEU A 287 32.36 1.30 -45.78
N CYS A 288 32.37 0.15 -45.10
CA CYS A 288 33.15 -0.09 -43.87
C CYS A 288 34.17 -1.26 -43.96
N GLY A 289 34.49 -1.75 -45.17
CA GLY A 289 35.42 -2.87 -45.39
C GLY A 289 36.89 -2.60 -45.02
N ALA A 290 37.68 -3.67 -44.93
CA ALA A 290 39.09 -3.66 -44.55
C ALA A 290 39.90 -2.67 -45.43
N GLY A 291 40.45 -1.63 -44.79
CA GLY A 291 41.17 -0.53 -45.45
C GLY A 291 40.49 0.85 -45.36
N ARG A 292 39.19 0.91 -45.06
CA ARG A 292 38.43 2.17 -44.80
C ARG A 292 38.14 2.40 -43.31
N GLN A 293 38.98 1.81 -42.46
CA GLN A 293 38.81 1.69 -41.02
C GLN A 293 39.09 3.02 -40.31
N ARG A 294 38.25 4.02 -40.54
CA ARG A 294 38.10 5.16 -39.65
C ARG A 294 36.67 5.15 -39.15
N GLN A 295 36.53 4.99 -37.83
CA GLN A 295 35.37 5.53 -37.12
C GLN A 295 35.12 6.93 -37.67
N GLY A 296 33.93 7.14 -38.21
CA GLY A 296 33.55 8.32 -38.96
C GLY A 296 32.05 8.29 -39.21
N ASP A 297 31.52 9.28 -39.93
CA ASP A 297 30.07 9.54 -40.05
C ASP A 297 29.21 8.36 -40.52
N TRP A 298 29.78 7.24 -40.96
CA TRP A 298 29.07 6.09 -41.52
C TRP A 298 29.39 4.74 -40.88
N CYS A 299 30.48 4.59 -40.13
CA CYS A 299 30.95 3.28 -39.69
C CYS A 299 31.16 3.24 -38.19
N ASP A 300 30.26 2.57 -37.49
CA ASP A 300 30.23 2.51 -36.03
C ASP A 300 30.35 1.05 -35.56
N ILE A 301 31.05 0.84 -34.44
CA ILE A 301 31.11 -0.46 -33.77
C ILE A 301 29.88 -0.58 -32.89
N THR A 302 29.07 -1.61 -33.11
CA THR A 302 27.88 -1.86 -32.29
C THR A 302 28.28 -2.13 -30.83
N PRO A 303 27.72 -1.41 -29.85
CA PRO A 303 27.97 -1.68 -28.44
C PRO A 303 27.61 -3.11 -28.04
N ALA A 304 28.45 -3.73 -27.21
CA ALA A 304 28.33 -5.14 -26.85
C ALA A 304 27.01 -5.49 -26.13
N ASN A 305 26.44 -4.54 -25.37
CA ASN A 305 25.17 -4.74 -24.65
C ASN A 305 23.94 -4.80 -25.57
N ILE A 306 24.06 -4.41 -26.85
CA ILE A 306 22.97 -4.41 -27.84
C ILE A 306 23.29 -5.22 -29.10
N CYS A 307 24.37 -6.00 -29.11
CA CYS A 307 24.71 -6.90 -30.23
C CYS A 307 24.68 -8.37 -29.77
N ASN A 308 23.85 -9.18 -30.42
CA ASN A 308 23.80 -10.62 -30.20
C ASN A 308 23.56 -11.32 -31.55
N PRO A 309 24.59 -11.47 -32.40
CA PRO A 309 24.43 -12.01 -33.74
C PRO A 309 24.22 -13.53 -33.70
N ASP A 310 23.57 -14.05 -34.74
CA ASP A 310 23.47 -15.50 -34.97
C ASP A 310 24.87 -16.12 -35.14
N GLU A 311 25.00 -17.44 -34.95
CA GLU A 311 26.29 -18.12 -35.03
C GLU A 311 27.05 -17.89 -36.36
N GLN A 312 26.31 -17.70 -37.45
CA GLN A 312 26.85 -17.44 -38.78
C GLN A 312 27.43 -16.02 -38.95
N HIS A 313 27.08 -15.09 -38.06
CA HIS A 313 27.40 -13.66 -38.14
C HIS A 313 28.18 -13.18 -36.90
N ARG A 314 28.87 -14.08 -36.18
CA ARG A 314 29.69 -13.69 -35.01
C ARG A 314 30.78 -12.69 -35.34
N ASP A 315 31.24 -12.64 -36.58
CA ASP A 315 32.25 -11.68 -37.06
C ASP A 315 31.77 -10.23 -37.03
N TYR A 316 30.48 -9.98 -36.82
CA TYR A 316 29.91 -8.64 -36.64
C TYR A 316 30.11 -8.09 -35.21
N MET A 317 30.36 -8.94 -34.20
CA MET A 317 30.77 -8.49 -32.88
C MET A 317 32.13 -7.81 -33.01
N MET A 318 32.20 -6.50 -32.74
CA MET A 318 33.40 -5.65 -32.81
C MET A 318 33.83 -5.19 -34.22
N ARG A 319 33.06 -5.50 -35.26
CA ARG A 319 33.32 -4.98 -36.61
C ARG A 319 32.59 -3.65 -36.82
N PRO A 320 33.27 -2.59 -37.32
CA PRO A 320 32.58 -1.37 -37.70
C PRO A 320 31.70 -1.63 -38.92
N VAL A 321 30.43 -1.25 -38.83
CA VAL A 321 29.43 -1.43 -39.89
C VAL A 321 28.59 -0.18 -40.05
N ALA A 322 27.99 0.00 -41.22
CA ALA A 322 27.09 1.11 -41.49
C ALA A 322 25.67 0.83 -40.98
N ILE A 323 25.23 -0.42 -41.12
CA ILE A 323 23.94 -0.90 -40.63
C ILE A 323 24.18 -2.16 -39.81
N SER A 324 23.91 -2.09 -38.51
CA SER A 324 24.12 -3.17 -37.55
C SER A 324 22.95 -4.16 -37.48
N SER A 325 22.26 -4.43 -38.59
CA SER A 325 21.07 -5.29 -38.62
C SER A 325 21.35 -6.70 -38.11
N GLU A 326 22.48 -7.29 -38.50
CA GLU A 326 22.88 -8.66 -38.10
C GLU A 326 23.24 -8.78 -36.60
N CYS A 327 23.53 -7.67 -35.91
CA CYS A 327 23.69 -7.63 -34.46
C CYS A 327 22.37 -7.36 -33.74
N ILE A 328 21.60 -6.38 -34.23
CA ILE A 328 20.49 -5.77 -33.49
C ILE A 328 19.18 -6.54 -33.70
N VAL A 329 18.91 -7.02 -34.92
CA VAL A 329 17.70 -7.80 -35.20
C VAL A 329 17.60 -9.05 -34.32
N PRO A 330 18.61 -9.94 -34.27
CA PRO A 330 18.56 -11.09 -33.37
C PRO A 330 18.58 -10.68 -31.88
N MET A 331 19.25 -9.59 -31.52
CA MET A 331 19.19 -9.04 -30.16
C MET A 331 17.76 -8.63 -29.78
N LEU A 332 17.02 -7.92 -30.63
CA LEU A 332 15.63 -7.49 -30.33
C LEU A 332 14.69 -8.69 -30.15
N VAL A 333 14.87 -9.77 -30.90
CA VAL A 333 14.13 -11.02 -30.72
C VAL A 333 14.49 -11.68 -29.39
N HIS A 334 15.77 -11.75 -29.06
CA HIS A 334 16.25 -12.28 -27.77
C HIS A 334 15.73 -11.45 -26.59
N LEU A 335 15.74 -10.11 -26.70
CA LEU A 335 15.24 -9.21 -25.67
C LEU A 335 13.72 -9.36 -25.49
N LYS A 336 12.97 -9.76 -26.51
CA LYS A 336 11.53 -10.02 -26.38
C LYS A 336 11.27 -11.21 -25.47
N SER A 337 11.90 -12.35 -25.76
CA SER A 337 11.74 -13.57 -24.94
C SER A 337 12.28 -13.37 -23.52
N LYS A 338 13.40 -12.66 -23.39
CA LYS A 338 13.94 -12.27 -22.08
C LYS A 338 12.97 -11.36 -21.31
N SER A 339 12.42 -10.34 -21.97
CA SER A 339 11.45 -9.42 -21.37
C SER A 339 10.17 -10.12 -20.95
N GLU A 340 9.70 -11.13 -21.69
CA GLU A 340 8.54 -11.94 -21.31
C GLU A 340 8.78 -12.73 -20.02
N ALA A 341 9.91 -13.46 -19.94
CA ALA A 341 10.28 -14.21 -18.75
C ALA A 341 10.45 -13.31 -17.52
N GLU A 342 11.13 -12.17 -17.68
CA GLU A 342 11.34 -11.19 -16.62
C GLU A 342 10.03 -10.51 -16.19
N HIS A 343 9.11 -10.25 -17.14
CA HIS A 343 7.79 -9.70 -16.84
C HIS A 343 6.93 -10.68 -16.03
N ILE A 344 6.93 -11.97 -16.39
CA ILE A 344 6.21 -13.01 -15.62
C ILE A 344 6.78 -13.10 -14.20
N ALA A 345 8.10 -13.13 -14.06
CA ALA A 345 8.76 -13.17 -12.75
C ALA A 345 8.47 -11.92 -11.91
N ALA A 346 8.42 -10.73 -12.52
CA ALA A 346 8.06 -9.49 -11.85
C ALA A 346 6.58 -9.46 -11.43
N ALA A 347 5.67 -9.96 -12.27
CA ALA A 347 4.24 -10.02 -11.97
C ALA A 347 3.91 -10.98 -10.81
N GLU A 348 4.62 -12.10 -10.69
CA GLU A 348 4.50 -12.99 -9.52
C GLU A 348 5.06 -12.33 -8.26
N ALA A 349 6.22 -11.65 -8.39
CA ALA A 349 6.85 -10.92 -7.31
C ALA A 349 5.96 -9.81 -6.73
N ASP A 350 5.22 -9.10 -7.58
CA ASP A 350 4.25 -8.05 -7.27
C ASP A 350 3.17 -8.53 -6.27
N THR A 351 2.44 -9.60 -6.61
CA THR A 351 1.34 -10.12 -5.76
C THR A 351 1.85 -10.62 -4.40
N SER A 352 3.02 -11.25 -4.37
CA SER A 352 3.66 -11.70 -3.12
C SER A 352 4.07 -10.53 -2.22
N GLN A 353 4.33 -9.36 -2.80
CA GLN A 353 4.80 -8.17 -2.08
C GLN A 353 3.73 -7.62 -1.15
N HIS A 354 2.46 -7.61 -1.55
CA HIS A 354 1.37 -7.14 -0.69
C HIS A 354 1.14 -8.06 0.53
N TRP A 355 1.25 -9.38 0.35
CA TRP A 355 1.17 -10.33 1.47
C TRP A 355 2.31 -10.14 2.48
N ARG A 356 3.52 -9.87 2.00
CA ARG A 356 4.66 -9.52 2.87
C ARG A 356 4.40 -8.23 3.67
N HIS A 357 3.71 -7.25 3.09
CA HIS A 357 3.36 -6.02 3.81
C HIS A 357 2.32 -6.24 4.92
N ILE A 358 1.29 -7.05 4.66
CA ILE A 358 0.37 -7.50 5.73
C ILE A 358 1.14 -8.23 6.82
N TYR A 359 2.08 -9.10 6.44
CA TYR A 359 2.92 -9.77 7.40
C TYR A 359 3.72 -8.78 8.26
N TYR A 360 4.37 -7.77 7.68
CA TYR A 360 5.12 -6.77 8.47
C TYR A 360 4.21 -5.96 9.40
N MET A 361 2.98 -5.63 8.97
CA MET A 361 1.98 -5.01 9.84
C MET A 361 1.60 -5.93 11.01
N ALA A 362 1.34 -7.21 10.76
CA ALA A 362 1.06 -8.19 11.81
C ALA A 362 2.27 -8.40 12.74
N PHE A 363 3.48 -8.53 12.17
CA PHE A 363 4.74 -8.66 12.90
C PHE A 363 4.98 -7.48 13.85
N SER A 364 4.59 -6.26 13.48
CA SER A 364 4.67 -5.10 14.36
C SER A 364 3.85 -5.27 15.65
N VAL A 365 2.68 -5.91 15.58
CA VAL A 365 1.86 -6.23 16.76
C VAL A 365 2.61 -7.23 17.65
N PHE A 366 3.21 -8.27 17.09
CA PHE A 366 4.02 -9.24 17.86
C PHE A 366 5.26 -8.59 18.48
N ALA A 367 5.91 -7.68 17.77
CA ALA A 367 7.02 -6.89 18.30
C ALA A 367 6.55 -6.04 19.49
N GLY A 368 5.37 -5.44 19.37
CA GLY A 368 4.69 -4.74 20.45
C GLY A 368 4.47 -5.64 21.66
N VAL A 369 3.95 -6.86 21.44
CA VAL A 369 3.74 -7.84 22.51
C VAL A 369 5.03 -8.20 23.23
N LYS A 370 6.14 -8.39 22.49
CA LYS A 370 7.47 -8.65 23.09
C LYS A 370 7.90 -7.51 24.01
N ILE A 371 7.80 -6.27 23.53
CA ILE A 371 8.16 -5.06 24.30
C ILE A 371 7.22 -4.90 25.51
N GLY A 372 5.93 -5.18 25.33
CA GLY A 372 4.93 -5.13 26.40
C GLY A 372 5.22 -6.14 27.50
N ASN A 373 5.57 -7.38 27.14
CA ASN A 373 5.98 -8.42 28.11
C ASN A 373 7.22 -7.99 28.90
N THR A 374 8.25 -7.43 28.24
CA THR A 374 9.42 -6.90 28.95
C THR A 374 9.08 -5.72 29.85
N THR A 375 8.19 -4.83 29.41
CA THR A 375 7.72 -3.67 30.20
C THR A 375 6.95 -4.13 31.44
N ALA A 376 6.03 -5.08 31.27
CA ALA A 376 5.25 -5.67 32.34
C ALA A 376 6.15 -6.34 33.39
N ARG A 377 7.20 -7.04 32.95
CA ARG A 377 8.21 -7.63 33.84
C ARG A 377 8.99 -6.59 34.63
N LEU A 378 9.46 -5.52 33.97
CA LEU A 378 10.18 -4.41 34.62
C LEU A 378 9.35 -3.72 35.70
N HIS A 379 8.05 -3.57 35.47
CA HIS A 379 7.12 -2.94 36.42
C HIS A 379 6.44 -3.92 37.38
N ALA A 380 6.83 -5.21 37.36
CA ALA A 380 6.24 -6.29 38.15
C ALA A 380 4.69 -6.34 38.05
N VAL A 381 4.16 -6.06 36.86
CA VAL A 381 2.73 -6.14 36.53
C VAL A 381 2.28 -7.61 36.62
N GLY A 382 1.08 -7.86 37.13
CA GLY A 382 0.54 -9.22 37.30
C GLY A 382 0.78 -9.86 38.69
N ARG A 383 1.53 -9.23 39.61
CA ARG A 383 1.59 -9.68 41.02
C ARG A 383 0.28 -9.43 41.77
N GLU A 384 -0.41 -8.36 41.42
CA GLU A 384 -1.75 -8.04 41.89
C GLU A 384 -2.56 -7.59 40.67
N PRO A 385 -3.67 -8.26 40.31
CA PRO A 385 -4.45 -7.91 39.12
C PRO A 385 -5.20 -6.60 39.34
N ARG A 386 -4.59 -5.48 38.96
CA ARG A 386 -5.10 -4.12 39.24
C ARG A 386 -6.37 -3.83 38.45
N LEU A 387 -6.42 -4.27 37.20
CA LEU A 387 -7.58 -4.08 36.32
C LEU A 387 -8.79 -4.87 36.83
N MET A 388 -8.60 -6.12 37.27
CA MET A 388 -9.67 -6.94 37.83
C MET A 388 -10.20 -6.36 39.14
N GLN A 389 -9.33 -5.80 39.98
CA GLN A 389 -9.74 -5.07 41.18
C GLN A 389 -10.55 -3.81 40.84
N LEU A 390 -10.16 -3.05 39.81
CA LEU A 390 -10.90 -1.88 39.35
C LEU A 390 -12.28 -2.26 38.80
N LEU A 391 -12.36 -3.26 37.92
CA LEU A 391 -13.62 -3.80 37.40
C LEU A 391 -14.53 -4.24 38.54
N ASN A 392 -14.02 -5.00 39.51
CA ASN A 392 -14.78 -5.41 40.68
C ASN A 392 -15.20 -4.23 41.57
N ARG A 393 -14.45 -3.12 41.60
CA ARG A 393 -14.88 -1.89 42.28
C ARG A 393 -15.98 -1.18 41.50
N LEU A 394 -15.85 -1.05 40.18
CA LEU A 394 -16.87 -0.43 39.32
C LEU A 394 -18.19 -1.20 39.36
N VAL A 395 -18.15 -2.53 39.24
CA VAL A 395 -19.33 -3.40 39.36
C VAL A 395 -19.96 -3.25 40.75
N ARG A 396 -19.16 -3.23 41.82
CA ARG A 396 -19.67 -2.98 43.18
C ARG A 396 -20.29 -1.59 43.33
N MET A 397 -19.72 -0.56 42.72
CA MET A 397 -20.28 0.79 42.75
C MET A 397 -21.59 0.88 41.97
N LEU A 398 -21.68 0.24 40.80
CA LEU A 398 -22.92 0.14 40.02
C LEU A 398 -23.99 -0.59 40.83
N PHE A 399 -23.66 -1.73 41.43
CA PHE A 399 -24.59 -2.49 42.27
C PHE A 399 -25.02 -1.70 43.53
N ALA A 400 -24.10 -0.97 44.16
CA ALA A 400 -24.40 -0.06 45.26
C ALA A 400 -25.29 1.12 44.82
N GLY A 401 -25.11 1.63 43.60
CA GLY A 401 -25.96 2.65 42.99
C GLY A 401 -27.38 2.12 42.76
N CYS A 402 -27.52 0.95 42.15
CA CYS A 402 -28.81 0.30 41.91
C CYS A 402 -29.55 -0.01 43.21
N THR A 403 -28.84 -0.50 44.24
CA THR A 403 -29.46 -0.78 45.55
C THR A 403 -29.91 0.50 46.27
N ARG A 404 -29.14 1.60 46.19
CA ARG A 404 -29.56 2.90 46.71
C ARG A 404 -30.77 3.46 45.95
N PHE A 405 -30.79 3.32 44.63
CA PHE A 405 -31.91 3.74 43.79
C PHE A 405 -33.19 2.94 44.11
N ALA A 406 -33.09 1.61 44.25
CA ALA A 406 -34.21 0.78 44.66
C ALA A 406 -34.76 1.16 46.05
N ARG A 407 -33.90 1.46 47.03
CA ARG A 407 -34.34 1.97 48.35
C ARG A 407 -35.07 3.31 48.25
N LEU A 408 -34.62 4.21 47.37
CA LEU A 408 -35.28 5.49 47.12
C LEU A 408 -36.70 5.28 46.56
N ILE A 409 -36.86 4.36 45.59
CA ILE A 409 -38.18 4.01 45.03
C ILE A 409 -39.10 3.47 46.12
N VAL A 410 -38.62 2.56 46.97
CA VAL A 410 -39.42 1.99 48.07
C VAL A 410 -39.86 3.08 49.07
N LEU A 411 -38.97 4.01 49.41
CA LEU A 411 -39.30 5.16 50.26
C LEU A 411 -40.35 6.08 49.63
N LEU A 412 -40.21 6.38 48.33
CA LEU A 412 -41.19 7.17 47.58
C LEU A 412 -42.55 6.47 47.53
N MET A 413 -42.58 5.16 47.29
CA MET A 413 -43.82 4.38 47.30
C MET A 413 -44.49 4.38 48.68
N ARG A 414 -43.72 4.27 49.76
CA ARG A 414 -44.26 4.41 51.13
C ARG A 414 -44.88 5.77 51.38
N LEU A 415 -44.18 6.86 51.00
CA LEU A 415 -44.69 8.23 51.12
C LEU A 415 -45.98 8.45 50.32
N VAL A 416 -46.06 7.87 49.11
CA VAL A 416 -47.27 7.93 48.29
C VAL A 416 -48.40 7.14 48.93
N CYS A 417 -48.14 5.92 49.44
CA CYS A 417 -49.13 5.13 50.16
C CYS A 417 -49.65 5.85 51.41
N GLU A 418 -48.77 6.47 52.20
CA GLU A 418 -49.15 7.27 53.38
C GLU A 418 -50.02 8.47 52.98
N ARG A 419 -49.63 9.20 51.94
CA ARG A 419 -50.41 10.32 51.39
C ARG A 419 -51.79 9.89 50.90
N ILE A 420 -51.90 8.73 50.22
CA ILE A 420 -53.16 8.16 49.73
C ILE A 420 -54.03 7.69 50.91
N ALA A 421 -53.44 7.03 51.90
CA ALA A 421 -54.14 6.61 53.10
C ALA A 421 -54.70 7.82 53.87
N ASP A 422 -53.94 8.90 53.98
CA ASP A 422 -54.37 10.15 54.61
C ASP A 422 -55.48 10.88 53.86
N THR A 423 -55.45 10.88 52.51
CA THR A 423 -56.53 11.47 51.70
C THR A 423 -57.78 10.60 51.74
N ALA A 424 -57.65 9.27 51.68
CA ALA A 424 -58.76 8.34 51.85
C ALA A 424 -59.42 8.50 53.23
N ALA A 425 -58.62 8.57 54.31
CA ALA A 425 -59.11 8.79 55.67
C ALA A 425 -59.80 10.16 55.83
N ARG A 426 -59.36 11.20 55.11
CA ARG A 426 -60.03 12.50 55.07
C ARG A 426 -61.35 12.44 54.28
N ALA A 427 -61.37 11.75 53.14
CA ALA A 427 -62.58 11.57 52.35
C ALA A 427 -63.67 10.81 53.12
N VAL A 428 -63.32 9.70 53.78
CA VAL A 428 -64.25 8.91 54.60
C VAL A 428 -64.83 9.74 55.76
N ARG A 429 -64.00 10.56 56.43
CA ARG A 429 -64.48 11.49 57.48
C ARG A 429 -65.46 12.53 56.90
N GLY A 430 -65.16 13.09 55.73
CA GLY A 430 -66.04 14.03 55.04
C GLY A 430 -67.39 13.42 54.64
N PHE A 431 -67.40 12.19 54.12
CA PHE A 431 -68.63 11.46 53.80
C PHE A 431 -69.47 11.18 55.06
N ARG A 432 -68.85 10.76 56.16
CA ARG A 432 -69.55 10.47 57.43
C ARG A 432 -70.20 11.73 58.01
N GLN A 433 -69.55 12.88 57.91
CA GLN A 433 -70.12 14.17 58.34
C GLN A 433 -71.30 14.59 57.45
N ARG A 434 -71.22 14.43 56.13
CA ARG A 434 -72.34 14.72 55.21
C ARG A 434 -73.54 13.80 55.43
N ALA A 435 -73.32 12.51 55.66
CA ALA A 435 -74.38 11.56 55.98
C ALA A 435 -75.09 11.90 57.31
N SER A 436 -74.32 12.29 58.33
CA SER A 436 -74.88 12.75 59.61
C SER A 436 -75.69 14.04 59.48
N LYS A 437 -75.27 14.97 58.61
CA LYS A 437 -76.00 16.22 58.36
C LYS A 437 -77.31 15.97 57.61
N LYS A 438 -77.29 15.14 56.56
CA LYS A 438 -78.50 14.77 55.81
C LYS A 438 -79.53 14.03 56.66
N SER A 439 -79.08 13.14 57.54
CA SER A 439 -79.95 12.47 58.53
C SER A 439 -80.62 13.42 59.53
N LYS A 440 -80.08 14.63 59.73
CA LYS A 440 -80.72 15.66 60.59
C LYS A 440 -81.70 16.55 59.82
N GLU A 441 -81.51 16.73 58.51
CA GLU A 441 -82.40 17.53 57.65
C GLU A 441 -83.66 16.77 57.21
N ASP A 442 -83.61 15.43 57.12
CA ASP A 442 -84.76 14.59 56.75
C ASP A 442 -85.70 14.25 57.93
N LEU A 443 -85.50 14.83 59.13
CA LEU A 443 -86.49 14.71 60.22
C LEU A 443 -87.64 15.70 59.98
N PRO A 444 -88.90 15.24 59.90
CA PRO A 444 -90.03 16.13 59.71
C PRO A 444 -90.15 17.10 60.89
N PRO A 445 -90.60 18.34 60.66
CA PRO A 445 -90.84 19.29 61.73
C PRO A 445 -91.83 18.69 62.72
N ARG A 446 -91.42 18.62 63.99
CA ARG A 446 -92.35 18.38 65.10
C ARG A 446 -93.22 19.64 65.21
N THR A 447 -94.40 19.53 64.58
CA THR A 447 -95.67 20.26 64.78
C THR A 447 -95.58 21.73 65.16
#